data_AF-A0A0C9YYL1-F1
#
_entry.id   AF-A0A0C9YYL1-F1
#
_cell.length_a   1.000
_cell.length_b   1.000
_cell.length_c   1.000
_cell.angle_alpha   90.00
_cell.angle_beta   90.00
_cell.angle_gamma   90.00
#
_symmetry.space_group_name_H-M   'P 1'
#
loop_
_entity.id
_entity.type
_entity.pdbx_description
1 polymer ?
#
loop_
_entity_poly.entity_id
_entity_poly.type
_entity_poly.pdbx_seq_one_letter_code
_entity_poly.pdbx_strand_id
1 'polypeptide(L)' 'LLQVLLHYRLFPTSPSQPHMAVSVKLLAFYRALFERSCDAVNMLVSALNSHYICRGFCMSDHDIC' A
#
# COMPACT_ATOMS: atom_id res chain seq x y z
N LEU A 1 -13.68 -2.13 -29.67
CA LEU A 1 -12.31 -2.44 -29.19
C LEU A 1 -12.22 -2.44 -27.66
N LEU A 2 -12.57 -1.33 -26.98
CA LEU A 2 -12.53 -1.21 -25.51
C LEU A 2 -13.40 -2.27 -24.78
N GLN A 3 -14.60 -2.55 -25.31
CA GLN A 3 -15.51 -3.57 -24.77
C GLN A 3 -14.96 -4.99 -24.85
N VAL A 4 -14.12 -5.28 -25.86
CA VAL A 4 -13.49 -6.60 -26.04
C VAL A 4 -12.42 -6.82 -24.96
N LEU A 5 -11.60 -5.79 -24.68
CA LEU A 5 -10.57 -5.86 -23.65
C LEU A 5 -11.15 -5.99 -22.23
N LEU A 6 -12.30 -5.34 -21.97
CA LEU A 6 -13.07 -5.50 -20.74
C LEU A 6 -13.67 -6.91 -20.61
N HIS A 7 -14.17 -7.49 -21.71
CA HIS A 7 -14.74 -8.83 -21.73
C HIS A 7 -13.69 -9.90 -21.41
N TYR A 8 -12.47 -9.76 -21.94
CA TYR A 8 -11.35 -10.64 -21.63
C TYR A 8 -10.63 -10.34 -20.30
N ARG A 9 -11.14 -9.40 -19.48
CA ARG A 9 -10.52 -8.99 -18.20
C ARG A 9 -9.04 -8.56 -18.36
N LEU A 10 -8.69 -8.00 -19.51
CA LEU A 10 -7.33 -7.50 -19.79
C LEU A 10 -7.07 -6.10 -19.20
N PHE A 11 -8.03 -5.58 -18.45
CA PHE A 11 -7.89 -4.36 -17.65
C PHE A 11 -8.02 -4.71 -16.16
N PRO A 12 -7.28 -4.02 -15.27
CA PRO A 12 -7.51 -4.13 -13.84
C PRO A 12 -8.96 -3.77 -13.53
N THR A 13 -9.70 -4.73 -12.98
CA THR A 13 -11.10 -4.57 -12.59
C THR A 13 -11.22 -4.33 -11.10
N SER A 14 -12.16 -3.49 -10.68
CA SER A 14 -12.49 -3.33 -9.26
C SER A 14 -12.94 -4.68 -8.66
N PRO A 15 -12.46 -5.07 -7.45
CA PRO A 15 -12.91 -6.29 -6.78
C PRO A 15 -14.42 -6.27 -6.46
N SER A 16 -14.95 -5.09 -6.11
CA SER A 16 -16.38 -4.89 -5.81
C SER A 16 -17.24 -4.71 -7.07
N GLN A 17 -16.62 -4.40 -8.20
CA GLN A 17 -17.31 -4.14 -9.46
C GLN A 17 -16.53 -4.81 -10.61
N PRO A 18 -16.59 -6.14 -10.72
CA PRO A 18 -16.03 -6.84 -11.87
C PRO A 18 -16.67 -6.23 -13.13
N HIS A 19 -15.86 -5.93 -14.15
CA HIS A 19 -16.22 -5.19 -15.38
C HIS A 19 -16.04 -3.66 -15.36
N MET A 20 -15.72 -3.04 -14.23
CA MET A 20 -15.29 -1.63 -14.24
C MET A 20 -13.77 -1.56 -14.47
N ALA A 21 -13.34 -1.00 -15.61
CA ALA A 21 -11.92 -0.71 -15.83
C ALA A 21 -11.46 0.40 -14.89
N VAL A 22 -10.37 0.12 -14.16
CA VAL A 22 -9.67 1.13 -13.36
C VAL A 22 -8.56 1.75 -14.21
N SER A 23 -8.42 3.07 -14.15
CA SER A 23 -7.34 3.78 -14.86
C SER A 23 -5.97 3.36 -14.32
N VAL A 24 -5.06 2.96 -15.21
CA VAL A 24 -3.68 2.59 -14.84
C VAL A 24 -2.95 3.77 -14.19
N LYS A 25 -3.20 5.00 -14.66
CA LYS A 25 -2.61 6.21 -14.07
C LYS A 25 -3.09 6.44 -12.63
N LEU A 26 -4.37 6.15 -12.36
CA LEU A 26 -4.92 6.24 -11.01
C LEU A 26 -4.27 5.21 -10.09
N LEU A 27 -4.10 3.98 -10.56
CA LEU A 27 -3.44 2.92 -9.79
C LEU A 27 -1.97 3.26 -9.49
N ALA A 28 -1.25 3.80 -10.48
CA ALA A 28 0.13 4.26 -10.30
C ALA A 28 0.22 5.41 -9.28
N PHE A 29 -0.71 6.37 -9.33
CA PHE A 29 -0.80 7.44 -8.34
C PHE A 29 -1.05 6.90 -6.93
N TYR A 30 -2.02 6.00 -6.78
CA TYR A 30 -2.33 5.41 -5.46
C TYR A 30 -1.15 4.61 -4.91
N ARG A 31 -0.45 3.86 -5.76
CA ARG A 31 0.77 3.14 -5.39
C ARG A 31 1.85 4.09 -4.86
N ALA A 32 2.15 5.17 -5.58
CA ALA A 32 3.15 6.15 -5.16
C ALA A 32 2.76 6.84 -3.83
N LEU A 33 1.47 7.13 -3.66
CA LEU A 33 0.95 7.68 -2.41
C LEU A 33 1.10 6.68 -1.25
N PHE A 34 0.78 5.42 -1.49
CA PHE A 34 0.91 4.36 -0.51
C PHE A 34 2.36 4.15 -0.09
N GLU A 35 3.28 4.01 -1.05
CA GLU A 35 4.73 3.87 -0.80
C GLU A 35 5.24 5.03 0.07
N ARG A 36 4.93 6.28 -0.30
CA ARG A 36 5.33 7.45 0.49
C ARG A 36 4.73 7.47 1.91
N SER A 37 3.49 7.01 2.05
CA SER A 37 2.83 6.94 3.36
C SER A 37 3.46 5.86 4.25
N CYS A 38 3.79 4.70 3.68
CA CYS A 38 4.50 3.62 4.38
C CYS A 38 5.89 4.08 4.81
N ASP A 39 6.64 4.79 3.96
CA ASP A 39 7.94 5.34 4.32
C ASP A 39 7.83 6.30 5.52
N ALA A 40 6.82 7.17 5.55
CA ALA A 40 6.59 8.06 6.67
C ALA A 40 6.26 7.30 7.98
N VAL A 41 5.42 6.27 7.90
CA VAL A 41 5.09 5.41 9.04
C VAL A 41 6.33 4.64 9.51
N ASN A 42 7.11 4.07 8.59
CA ASN A 42 8.34 3.34 8.91
C ASN A 42 9.39 4.25 9.57
N MET A 43 9.53 5.49 9.08
CA MET A 43 10.39 6.49 9.72
C MET A 43 9.91 6.82 11.14
N LEU A 44 8.60 6.98 11.35
CA LEU A 44 8.04 7.23 12.67
C LEU A 44 8.29 6.05 13.62
N VAL A 45 8.04 4.82 13.18
CA VAL A 45 8.30 3.59 13.95
C VAL A 45 9.78 3.51 14.32
N SER A 46 10.68 3.77 13.38
CA SER A 46 12.13 3.78 13.62
C SER A 46 12.55 4.86 14.64
N ALA A 47 12.01 6.07 14.52
CA ALA A 47 12.28 7.16 15.45
C ALA A 47 11.77 6.84 16.86
N LEU A 48 10.57 6.26 16.97
CA LEU A 48 10.02 5.82 18.25
C LEU A 48 10.87 4.69 18.85
N ASN A 49 11.25 3.69 18.06
CA ASN A 49 12.10 2.60 18.52
C ASN A 49 13.44 3.14 19.07
N SER A 50 14.11 4.01 18.32
CA SER A 50 15.34 4.68 18.79
C SER A 50 15.10 5.46 20.08
N HIS A 51 14.01 6.21 20.18
CA HIS A 51 13.67 6.98 21.38
C HIS A 51 13.43 6.08 22.61
N TYR A 52 12.75 4.94 22.44
CA TYR A 52 12.49 3.99 23.52
C TYR A 52 13.74 3.22 23.95
N ILE A 53 14.57 2.78 23.00
CA ILE A 53 15.86 2.12 23.28
C ILE A 53 16.78 3.04 24.08
N CYS A 54 16.87 4.34 23.72
CA CYS A 54 17.66 5.32 24.47
C CYS A 54 17.21 5.47 25.93
N ARG A 55 15.96 5.13 26.24
CA ARG A 55 15.40 5.16 27.60
C ARG A 55 15.48 3.81 28.31
N GLY A 56 16.11 2.81 27.71
CA GLY A 56 16.29 1.46 28.27
C GLY A 56 15.10 0.52 28.07
N PHE A 57 14.13 0.89 27.24
CA PHE A 57 13.01 0.01 26.89
C PHE A 57 13.36 -0.83 25.66
N CYS A 58 13.19 -2.14 25.74
CA CYS A 58 13.30 -3.05 24.60
C CYS A 58 11.90 -3.28 24.02
N MET A 59 11.71 -3.08 22.71
CA MET A 59 10.45 -3.46 22.08
C MET A 59 10.39 -4.99 22.02
N SER A 60 9.38 -5.59 22.65
CA SER A 60 9.07 -6.99 22.46
C SER A 60 8.56 -7.17 21.05
N ASP A 61 9.33 -7.84 20.20
CA ASP A 61 8.91 -8.22 18.86
C ASP A 61 7.72 -9.17 19.00
N HIS A 62 6.52 -8.62 18.91
CA HIS A 62 5.32 -9.41 18.69
C HIS A 62 5.08 -9.35 17.19
N ASP A 63 5.86 -10.16 16.48
CA ASP A 63 5.63 -10.52 15.09
C ASP A 63 4.19 -11.05 14.95
N ILE A 64 3.24 -10.15 14.65
CA ILE A 64 1.95 -10.53 14.12
C ILE A 64 2.16 -10.64 12.61
N CYS A 65 2.61 -11.83 12.19
CA CYS A 65 2.39 -12.32 10.83
C CYS A 65 0.89 -12.49 10.57
#